data_AF-A0A517LMH2-F1
#
_entry.id   AF-A0A517LMH2-F1
#
_cell.length_a   1.000
_cell.length_b   1.000
_cell.length_c   1.000
_cell.angle_alpha   90.00
_cell.angle_beta   90.00
_cell.angle_gamma   90.00
#
_symmetry.space_group_name_H-M   'P 1'
#
loop_
_entity.id
_entity.type
_entity.pdbx_description
1 polymer ?
#
loop_
_entity_poly.entity_id
_entity_poly.type
_entity_poly.pdbx_seq_one_letter_code
_entity_poly.pdbx_strand_id
1 'polypeptide(L)'
;MKIAQTIILPFVLLAGSVAAVAQQKSVIISFPNSTPDNIVAQAKDAVIAAGGVITHEYNLFKGFACTASAKVFDTVHELTSAYQPTIEEDQIITVANNDS
;
A
#
# COMPACT_ATOMS: atom_id res chain seq x y z
N MET A 1 64.18 6.16 18.44
CA MET A 1 63.30 5.54 17.42
C MET A 1 61.98 5.18 18.11
N LYS A 2 60.87 5.64 17.53
CA LYS A 2 59.49 5.55 18.02
C LYS A 2 59.04 4.09 18.16
N ILE A 3 58.18 3.80 19.14
CA ILE A 3 56.83 3.29 18.84
C ILE A 3 55.94 3.41 20.09
N ALA A 4 54.99 4.34 19.99
CA ALA A 4 53.89 4.52 20.92
C ALA A 4 52.91 3.35 20.77
N GLN A 5 52.54 2.70 21.87
CA GLN A 5 51.49 1.68 21.87
C GLN A 5 50.12 2.35 22.00
N THR A 6 49.41 2.38 20.89
CA THR A 6 48.03 2.85 20.77
C THR A 6 47.07 1.77 21.30
N ILE A 7 46.35 2.04 22.38
CA ILE A 7 45.18 1.24 22.79
C ILE A 7 43.97 1.79 22.03
N ILE A 8 43.52 1.06 21.00
CA ILE A 8 42.28 1.35 20.28
C ILE A 8 41.18 0.50 20.91
N LEU A 9 40.22 1.15 21.54
CA LEU A 9 39.01 0.54 22.10
C LEU A 9 37.99 0.32 20.95
N PRO A 10 37.49 -0.89 20.66
CA PRO A 10 36.45 -1.06 19.66
C PRO A 10 35.11 -0.68 20.28
N PHE A 11 34.63 0.53 19.99
CA PHE A 11 33.24 0.92 20.28
C PHE A 11 32.35 0.25 19.22
N VAL A 12 31.75 -0.89 19.56
CA VAL A 12 30.77 -1.58 18.71
C VAL A 12 29.51 -0.72 18.67
N LEU A 13 29.33 0.04 17.60
CA LEU A 13 28.08 0.71 17.25
C LEU A 13 27.04 -0.36 16.90
N LEU A 14 26.16 -0.66 17.84
CA LEU A 14 24.94 -1.43 17.58
C LEU A 14 23.98 -0.52 16.79
N ALA A 15 24.14 -0.49 15.47
CA ALA A 15 23.18 0.14 14.57
C ALA A 15 21.90 -0.71 14.54
N GLY A 16 20.95 -0.39 15.43
CA GLY A 16 19.61 -0.96 15.36
C GLY A 16 18.90 -0.42 14.13
N SER A 17 18.66 -1.29 13.14
CA SER A 17 17.78 -0.97 12.02
C SER A 17 16.34 -0.90 12.55
N VAL A 18 15.81 0.30 12.73
CA VAL A 18 14.37 0.51 12.83
C VAL A 18 13.77 0.17 11.47
N ALA A 19 13.11 -0.99 11.36
CA ALA A 19 12.32 -1.30 10.18
C ALA A 19 11.16 -0.28 10.14
N ALA A 20 11.13 0.57 9.11
CA ALA A 20 10.02 1.47 8.90
C ALA A 20 8.77 0.63 8.61
N VAL A 21 7.80 0.67 9.52
CA VAL A 21 6.49 0.06 9.28
C VAL A 21 5.81 0.86 8.16
N ALA A 22 5.60 0.24 7.00
CA ALA A 22 4.91 0.88 5.90
C ALA A 22 3.46 1.17 6.30
N GLN A 23 3.07 2.45 6.28
CA GLN A 23 1.70 2.86 6.57
C GLN A 23 0.74 2.19 5.59
N GLN A 24 -0.20 1.41 6.13
CA GLN A 24 -1.29 0.78 5.38
C GLN A 24 -2.41 1.80 5.17
N LYS A 25 -3.08 1.75 4.02
CA LYS A 25 -4.32 2.48 3.75
C LYS A 25 -5.42 1.52 3.32
N SER A 26 -6.65 1.81 3.71
CA SER A 26 -7.84 1.17 3.15
C SER A 26 -8.32 1.99 1.97
N VAL A 27 -8.50 1.37 0.81
CA VAL A 27 -8.92 2.05 -0.42
C VAL A 27 -9.95 1.23 -1.18
N ILE A 28 -10.72 1.94 -2.00
CA ILE A 28 -11.57 1.39 -3.05
C ILE A 28 -10.90 1.71 -4.39
N ILE A 29 -10.67 0.68 -5.20
CA ILE A 29 -10.18 0.81 -6.58
C ILE A 29 -11.33 0.51 -7.52
N SER A 30 -11.71 1.50 -8.33
CA SER A 30 -12.77 1.38 -9.32
C SER A 30 -12.23 1.58 -10.74
N PHE A 31 -12.79 0.85 -11.68
CA PHE A 31 -12.38 0.82 -13.08
C PHE A 31 -13.54 1.22 -13.99
N PRO A 32 -13.27 1.84 -15.16
CA PRO A 32 -14.29 2.03 -16.19
C PRO A 32 -14.91 0.70 -16.63
N ASN A 33 -16.19 0.71 -17.00
CA ASN A 33 -16.94 -0.48 -17.42
C ASN A 33 -16.33 -1.21 -18.63
N SER A 34 -15.55 -0.51 -19.47
CA SER A 34 -14.84 -1.08 -20.62
C SER A 34 -13.59 -1.86 -20.24
N THR A 35 -13.16 -1.83 -18.98
CA THR A 35 -11.95 -2.52 -18.52
C THR A 35 -12.13 -4.03 -18.58
N PRO A 36 -11.26 -4.77 -19.29
CA PRO A 36 -11.30 -6.23 -19.35
C PRO A 36 -11.11 -6.86 -17.96
N ASP A 37 -11.80 -7.97 -17.69
CA ASP A 37 -11.76 -8.62 -16.38
C ASP A 37 -10.36 -9.11 -16.00
N ASN A 38 -9.53 -9.49 -16.98
CA ASN A 38 -8.16 -9.90 -16.72
C ASN A 38 -7.30 -8.76 -16.16
N ILE A 39 -7.60 -7.50 -16.49
CA ILE A 39 -6.88 -6.33 -15.97
C ILE A 39 -7.25 -6.08 -14.52
N VAL A 40 -8.54 -6.20 -14.19
CA VAL A 40 -9.01 -6.11 -12.79
C VAL A 40 -8.42 -7.24 -11.96
N ALA A 41 -8.37 -8.46 -12.50
CA ALA A 41 -7.71 -9.61 -11.86
C ALA A 41 -6.22 -9.35 -11.63
N GLN A 42 -5.49 -8.87 -12.65
CA GLN A 42 -4.08 -8.52 -12.52
C GLN A 42 -3.82 -7.45 -11.45
N ALA A 43 -4.71 -6.46 -11.32
CA ALA A 43 -4.60 -5.45 -10.27
C ALA A 43 -4.77 -6.07 -8.88
N LYS A 44 -5.73 -6.99 -8.69
CA LYS A 44 -5.89 -7.73 -7.42
C LYS A 44 -4.64 -8.57 -7.11
N ASP A 45 -4.12 -9.27 -8.10
CA ASP A 45 -2.91 -10.10 -7.94
C ASP A 45 -1.70 -9.24 -7.54
N ALA A 46 -1.54 -8.06 -8.13
CA ALA A 46 -0.47 -7.12 -7.76
C ALA A 46 -0.59 -6.66 -6.31
N VAL A 47 -1.82 -6.41 -5.82
CA VAL A 47 -2.07 -6.05 -4.41
C VAL A 47 -1.68 -7.20 -3.49
N ILE A 48 -2.10 -8.43 -3.81
CA ILE A 48 -1.80 -9.63 -3.01
C ILE A 48 -0.29 -9.92 -3.00
N ALA A 49 0.36 -9.85 -4.16
CA ALA A 49 1.80 -10.09 -4.29
C ALA A 49 2.64 -9.08 -3.48
N ALA A 50 2.13 -7.87 -3.28
CA ALA A 50 2.76 -6.85 -2.46
C ALA A 50 2.41 -6.93 -0.96
N GLY A 51 1.72 -7.99 -0.53
CA GLY A 51 1.33 -8.21 0.86
C GLY A 51 0.10 -7.43 1.31
N GLY A 52 -0.69 -6.89 0.37
CA GLY A 52 -1.99 -6.30 0.64
C GLY A 52 -3.09 -7.37 0.77
N VAL A 53 -4.25 -6.94 1.23
CA VAL A 53 -5.43 -7.80 1.47
C VAL A 53 -6.63 -7.23 0.74
N ILE A 54 -7.30 -8.06 -0.07
CA ILE A 54 -8.59 -7.71 -0.66
C ILE A 54 -9.66 -7.87 0.42
N THR A 55 -10.39 -6.79 0.71
CA THR A 55 -11.42 -6.77 1.75
C THR A 55 -12.82 -6.94 1.19
N HIS A 56 -13.04 -6.55 -0.06
CA HIS A 56 -14.32 -6.69 -0.73
C HIS A 56 -14.18 -6.71 -2.25
N GLU A 57 -15.04 -7.44 -2.95
CA GLU A 57 -15.16 -7.39 -4.41
C GLU A 57 -16.56 -6.93 -4.79
N TYR A 58 -16.65 -5.93 -5.67
CA TYR A 58 -17.93 -5.36 -6.07
C TYR A 58 -18.48 -6.06 -7.31
N ASN A 59 -19.78 -6.37 -7.27
CA ASN A 59 -20.50 -6.90 -8.43
C ASN A 59 -21.26 -5.80 -9.20
N LEU A 60 -21.51 -4.65 -8.57
CA LEU A 60 -22.28 -3.54 -9.16
C LEU A 60 -21.45 -2.73 -10.17
N PHE A 61 -20.15 -2.63 -9.94
CA PHE A 61 -19.18 -1.96 -10.82
C PHE A 61 -17.87 -2.75 -10.80
N LYS A 62 -17.01 -2.51 -11.80
CA LYS A 62 -15.69 -3.14 -11.86
C LYS A 62 -14.78 -2.51 -10.82
N GLY A 63 -14.53 -3.22 -9.74
CA GLY A 63 -13.66 -2.72 -8.67
C GLY A 63 -13.61 -3.63 -7.48
N PHE A 64 -12.74 -3.27 -6.53
CA PHE A 64 -12.56 -3.99 -5.28
C PHE A 64 -12.04 -3.03 -4.20
N ALA A 65 -12.29 -3.38 -2.94
CA ALA A 65 -11.70 -2.72 -1.79
C ALA A 65 -10.51 -3.54 -1.29
N CYS A 66 -9.45 -2.85 -0.84
CA CYS A 66 -8.28 -3.50 -0.29
C CYS A 66 -7.58 -2.65 0.77
N THR A 67 -6.75 -3.32 1.57
CA THR A 67 -5.81 -2.68 2.49
C THR A 67 -4.39 -3.01 2.03
N ALA A 68 -3.57 -2.00 1.77
CA ALA A 68 -2.19 -2.18 1.34
C ALA A 68 -1.33 -0.95 1.68
N SER A 69 -0.01 -1.06 1.53
CA SER A 69 0.88 0.10 1.68
C SER A 69 0.71 1.07 0.50
N ALA A 70 0.92 2.37 0.71
CA ALA A 70 0.72 3.40 -0.32
C ALA A 70 1.46 3.11 -1.64
N LYS A 71 2.68 2.54 -1.55
CA LYS A 71 3.52 2.18 -2.71
C LYS A 71 2.88 1.12 -3.63
N VAL A 72 1.97 0.31 -3.10
CA VAL A 72 1.24 -0.69 -3.89
C VAL A 72 0.30 0.01 -4.87
N PHE A 73 -0.31 1.13 -4.47
CA PHE A 73 -1.25 1.84 -5.34
C PHE A 73 -0.56 2.55 -6.49
N ASP A 74 0.68 3.02 -6.31
CA ASP A 74 1.51 3.51 -7.42
C ASP A 74 1.74 2.40 -8.45
N THR A 75 2.05 1.19 -7.97
CA THR A 75 2.27 0.02 -8.85
C THR A 75 0.99 -0.38 -9.59
N VAL A 76 -0.15 -0.42 -8.90
CA VAL A 76 -1.44 -0.72 -9.53
C VAL A 76 -1.79 0.35 -10.57
N HIS A 77 -1.57 1.62 -10.26
CA HIS A 77 -1.81 2.73 -11.18
C HIS A 77 -0.93 2.63 -12.44
N GLU A 78 0.36 2.34 -12.30
CA GLU A 78 1.27 2.13 -13.45
C GLU A 78 0.82 0.96 -14.34
N LEU A 79 0.52 -0.20 -13.73
CA LEU A 79 0.11 -1.42 -14.43
C LEU A 79 -1.21 -1.26 -15.19
N THR A 80 -2.09 -0.39 -14.71
CA THR A 80 -3.45 -0.22 -15.25
C THR A 80 -3.70 1.17 -15.82
N SER A 81 -2.64 1.95 -16.04
CA SER A 81 -2.68 3.34 -16.50
C SER A 81 -3.50 3.54 -17.79
N ALA A 82 -3.49 2.56 -18.70
CA ALA A 82 -4.31 2.56 -19.91
C ALA A 82 -5.84 2.62 -19.63
N TYR A 83 -6.27 2.13 -18.46
CA TYR A 83 -7.66 2.04 -18.04
C TYR A 83 -8.03 3.07 -16.97
N GLN A 84 -7.07 3.89 -16.51
CA GLN A 84 -7.29 5.03 -15.63
C GLN A 84 -8.20 4.70 -14.43
N PRO A 85 -7.81 3.75 -13.55
CA PRO A 85 -8.61 3.46 -12.37
C PRO A 85 -8.66 4.66 -11.42
N THR A 86 -9.78 4.78 -10.72
CA THR A 86 -9.92 5.72 -9.62
C THR A 86 -9.62 5.00 -8.30
N ILE A 87 -8.70 5.56 -7.52
CA ILE A 87 -8.31 5.05 -6.21
C ILE A 87 -8.75 6.06 -5.16
N GLU A 88 -9.68 5.66 -4.30
CA GLU A 88 -10.26 6.50 -3.25
C GLU A 88 -9.99 5.88 -1.89
N GLU A 89 -9.64 6.69 -0.89
CA GLU A 89 -9.52 6.19 0.48
C GLU A 89 -10.90 5.81 1.02
N ASP A 90 -10.98 4.63 1.63
CA ASP A 90 -12.21 4.14 2.26
C ASP A 90 -12.45 4.93 3.56
N GLN A 91 -13.65 5.49 3.70
CA GLN A 91 -13.99 6.40 4.80
C GLN A 91 -15.18 5.88 5.60
N ILE A 92 -15.09 6.06 6.91
CA ILE A 92 -16.21 5.76 7.82
C ILE A 92 -17.21 6.90 7.76
N ILE A 93 -18.46 6.58 7.43
CA ILE A 93 -19.57 7.53 7.48
C ILE A 93 -20.33 7.31 8.79
N THR A 94 -20.60 8.39 9.51
CA THR A 94 -21.37 8.39 10.76
C THR A 94 -22.71 9.10 10.56
N VAL A 95 -23.73 8.65 11.30
CA VAL A 95 -25.04 9.32 11.29
C VAL A 95 -24.94 10.59 12.13
N ALA A 96 -25.30 11.74 11.55
CA ALA A 96 -25.42 12.99 12.29
C ALA A 96 -26.74 12.99 13.06
N ASN A 97 -26.68 12.68 14.36
CA ASN A 97 -27.82 12.87 15.25
C ASN A 97 -27.93 14.37 15.57
N ASN A 98 -28.88 15.04 14.93
CA ASN A 98 -29.23 16.42 15.26
C ASN A 98 -30.19 16.39 16.46
N ASP A 99 -29.66 16.06 17.64
CA ASP A 99 -30.42 16.19 18.88
C ASP A 99 -30.65 17.68 19.15
N SER A 100 -31.90 18.12 19.00
CA SER A 100 -32.38 19.48 19.28
C SER A 100 -32.77 19.64 20.74
#